data_AF-A0A842VGI9-F1
#
_entry.id   AF-A0A842VGI9-F1
#
_cell.length_a   1.000
_cell.length_b   1.000
_cell.length_c   1.000
_cell.angle_alpha   90.00
_cell.angle_beta   90.00
_cell.angle_gamma   90.00
#
_symmetry.space_group_name_H-M   'P 1'
#
loop_
_entity.id
_entity.type
_entity.pdbx_description
1 polymer ?
#
loop_
_entity_poly.entity_id
_entity_poly.type
_entity_poly.pdbx_seq_one_letter_code
_entity_poly.pdbx_strand_id
1 'polypeptide(L)' 'MDYIIIENEEIGQVKAKLLPDKNPNTCKAIWDKLPLNLNLGRWGEELYGTIPVKLDTEN' A
#
# COMPACT_ATOMS: atom_id res chain seq x y z
N MET A 1 -3.36 13.66 -0.80
CA MET A 1 -2.99 12.22 -0.86
C MET A 1 -2.03 12.00 0.28
N ASP A 2 -2.53 11.90 1.49
CA ASP A 2 -1.69 12.05 2.68
C ASP A 2 -1.59 10.75 3.46
N TYR A 3 -2.70 10.03 3.60
CA TYR A 3 -2.76 8.76 4.30
C TYR A 3 -3.68 7.78 3.60
N ILE A 4 -3.32 6.50 3.67
CA ILE A 4 -4.21 5.37 3.35
C ILE A 4 -4.51 4.60 4.63
N ILE A 5 -5.66 3.94 4.65
CA ILE A 5 -6.04 3.03 5.73
C ILE A 5 -5.78 1.61 5.26
N ILE A 6 -5.00 0.86 6.03
CA ILE A 6 -4.86 -0.58 5.88
C ILE A 6 -5.65 -1.19 7.02
N GLU A 7 -6.64 -1.99 6.69
CA GLU A 7 -7.54 -2.59 7.68
C GLU A 7 -7.60 -4.11 7.56
N ASN A 8 -7.70 -4.76 8.71
CA ASN A 8 -7.91 -6.18 8.84
C ASN A 8 -8.76 -6.44 10.09
N GLU A 9 -9.60 -7.47 10.05
CA GLU A 9 -10.54 -7.78 11.14
C GLU A 9 -9.84 -8.13 12.47
N GLU A 10 -8.67 -8.77 12.42
CA GLU A 10 -7.91 -9.20 13.60
C GLU A 10 -6.94 -8.12 14.10
N ILE A 11 -6.28 -7.40 13.17
CA ILE A 11 -5.23 -6.41 13.48
C ILE A 11 -5.82 -5.01 13.72
N GLY A 12 -7.01 -4.74 13.20
CA GLY A 12 -7.63 -3.42 13.22
C GLY A 12 -7.14 -2.53 12.08
N GLN A 13 -7.14 -1.21 12.32
CA GLN A 13 -6.81 -0.21 11.30
C GLN A 13 -5.44 0.43 11.56
N VAL A 14 -4.63 0.46 10.52
CA VAL A 14 -3.33 1.14 10.49
C VAL A 14 -3.39 2.28 9.49
N LYS A 15 -2.95 3.48 9.91
CA LYS A 15 -2.79 4.63 9.02
C LYS A 15 -1.38 4.65 8.47
N ALA A 16 -1.24 4.55 7.15
CA ALA A 16 0.04 4.67 6.46
C ALA A 16 0.12 6.01 5.73
N LYS A 17 1.19 6.78 5.97
CA LYS A 17 1.42 8.06 5.28
C LYS A 17 1.97 7.82 3.88
N LEU A 18 1.38 8.44 2.88
CA LEU A 18 1.95 8.50 1.53
C LEU A 18 2.99 9.62 1.44
N LEU A 19 4.07 9.38 0.69
CA LEU A 19 5.18 10.32 0.52
C LEU A 19 5.26 10.78 -0.94
N PRO A 20 4.28 11.56 -1.44
CA PRO A 20 4.24 11.99 -2.84
C PRO A 20 5.43 12.87 -3.23
N ASP A 21 6.06 13.55 -2.26
CA ASP A 21 7.26 14.36 -2.50
C ASP A 21 8.50 13.52 -2.85
N LYS A 22 8.51 12.23 -2.47
CA LYS A 22 9.60 11.29 -2.79
C LYS A 22 9.24 10.40 -3.96
N ASN A 23 8.06 9.78 -3.92
CA ASN A 23 7.65 8.78 -4.92
C ASN A 23 6.25 9.13 -5.47
N PRO A 24 6.15 10.18 -6.30
CA PRO A 24 4.87 10.71 -6.77
C PRO A 24 4.10 9.72 -7.65
N ASN A 25 4.75 9.00 -8.57
CA ASN A 25 4.05 8.07 -9.45
C ASN A 25 3.59 6.83 -8.69
N THR A 26 4.39 6.36 -7.73
CA THR A 26 4.04 5.24 -6.87
C THR A 26 2.84 5.57 -5.99
N CYS A 27 2.86 6.73 -5.32
CA CYS A 27 1.75 7.17 -4.49
C CYS A 27 0.46 7.32 -5.29
N LYS A 28 0.56 7.91 -6.49
CA LYS A 28 -0.59 8.11 -7.38
C LYS A 28 -1.17 6.77 -7.85
N ALA A 29 -0.33 5.84 -8.29
CA ALA A 29 -0.79 4.55 -8.78
C ALA A 29 -1.46 3.68 -7.71
N ILE A 30 -0.95 3.74 -6.47
CA ILE A 30 -1.62 3.10 -5.33
C ILE A 30 -2.98 3.77 -5.10
N TRP A 31 -3.02 5.10 -5.02
CA TRP A 31 -4.22 5.87 -4.74
C TRP A 31 -5.34 5.64 -5.77
N ASP A 32 -5.00 5.65 -7.06
CA ASP A 32 -5.94 5.46 -8.18
C ASP A 32 -6.52 4.04 -8.22
N LYS A 33 -5.90 3.08 -7.51
CA LYS A 33 -6.34 1.68 -7.45
C LYS A 33 -7.12 1.34 -6.18
N LEU A 34 -7.22 2.25 -5.22
CA LEU A 34 -8.01 2.01 -4.02
C LEU A 34 -9.51 1.99 -4.34
N PRO A 35 -10.31 1.20 -3.58
CA PRO A 35 -9.89 0.28 -2.52
C PRO A 35 -9.33 -1.05 -3.05
N LEU A 36 -8.47 -1.71 -2.26
CA LEU A 36 -7.87 -3.00 -2.58
C LEU A 36 -8.19 -4.05 -1.52
N ASN A 37 -8.69 -5.21 -1.95
CA ASN A 37 -8.77 -6.40 -1.12
C ASN A 37 -7.59 -7.31 -1.44
N LEU A 38 -6.74 -7.58 -0.45
CA LEU A 38 -5.47 -8.27 -0.64
C LEU A 38 -5.41 -9.54 0.21
N ASN A 39 -4.80 -10.59 -0.33
CA ASN A 39 -4.39 -11.76 0.43
C ASN A 39 -2.85 -11.72 0.52
N LEU A 40 -2.35 -11.49 1.73
CA LEU A 40 -0.92 -11.30 1.98
C LEU A 40 -0.31 -12.55 2.59
N GLY A 41 0.89 -12.89 2.14
CA GLY A 41 1.76 -13.85 2.80
C GLY A 41 2.53 -13.18 3.94
N ARG A 42 3.11 -14.01 4.81
CA ARG A 42 3.98 -13.56 5.89
C ARG A 42 5.41 -14.03 5.65
N TRP A 43 6.37 -13.13 5.79
CA TRP A 43 7.80 -13.45 5.81
C TRP A 43 8.43 -12.82 7.04
N GLY A 44 8.82 -13.65 8.01
CA GLY A 44 9.34 -13.18 9.29
C GLY A 44 8.30 -12.35 10.05
N GLU A 45 8.56 -11.06 10.16
CA GLU A 45 7.70 -10.07 10.83
C GLU A 45 6.92 -9.19 9.84
N GLU A 46 7.05 -9.44 8.53
CA GLU A 46 6.44 -8.62 7.48
C GLU A 46 5.27 -9.34 6.80
N LEU A 47 4.22 -8.57 6.47
CA LEU A 47 3.13 -9.00 5.58
C LEU A 47 3.38 -8.42 4.19
N TYR A 48 3.41 -9.29 3.18
CA TYR A 48 3.76 -8.92 1.81
C TYR A 48 2.93 -9.71 0.79
N GLY A 49 2.75 -9.16 -0.40
CA GLY A 49 1.97 -9.81 -1.44
C GLY A 49 1.91 -9.00 -2.72
N THR A 50 1.31 -9.58 -3.75
CA THR A 50 1.09 -8.90 -5.02
C THR A 50 -0.15 -8.02 -4.92
N ILE A 51 -0.02 -6.78 -5.40
CA ILE A 51 -1.12 -5.83 -5.54
C ILE A 51 -1.35 -5.52 -7.03
N PRO A 52 -2.56 -5.09 -7.45
CA PRO A 52 -2.86 -4.76 -8.84
C PRO A 52 -2.30 -3.39 -9.27
N VAL A 53 -1.08 -3.09 -8.84
CA VAL A 53 -0.29 -1.91 -9.20
C VAL A 53 0.98 -2.43 -9.89
N LYS A 54 1.22 -1.97 -11.12
CA LYS A 54 2.42 -2.32 -11.90
C LYS A 54 3.11 -1.03 -12.32
N LEU A 55 4.35 -0.88 -11.88
CA LEU A 55 5.20 0.30 -12.09
C LEU A 55 6.64 -0.19 -12.15
N ASP A 56 7.47 0.52 -12.91
CA ASP A 56 8.92 0.39 -12.76
C ASP A 56 9.39 1.10 -11.48
N THR A 57 10.62 0.81 -11.06
CA THR A 57 11.21 1.38 -9.84
C THR A 57 11.29 2.91 -9.93
N GLU A 58 10.78 3.58 -8.91
CA GLU A 58 10.86 5.03 -8.73
C GLU A 58 11.86 5.35 -7.61
N ASN A 59 12.71 6.37 -7.78
CA ASN A 59 13.71 6.80 -6.81
C ASN A 59 13.41 8.20 -6.31
#